data_AF-A0A839JX25-F1
#
_entry.id   AF-A0A839JX25-F1
#
_cell.length_a   1.000
_cell.length_b   1.000
_cell.length_c   1.000
_cell.angle_alpha   90.00
_cell.angle_beta   90.00
_cell.angle_gamma   90.00
#
_symmetry.space_group_name_H-M   'P 1'
#
loop_
_entity.id
_entity.type
_entity.pdbx_description
1 polymer ?
#
loop_
_entity_poly.entity_id
_entity_poly.type
_entity_poly.pdbx_seq_one_letter_code
_entity_poly.pdbx_strand_id
1 'polypeptide(L)'
;MTLDNLLNYRRAVRRYSKTNLIDTEKVKKCIELAQLAPTSSNLQLWEAYHITDPKVLKEIGHACLDQGSATTAQEIVIFVTRQDLYKKRAKQVFENNVADIKKNAPKEKIESRIKKVDQYYNKLVPFLYSKFFGIRGSLRVVFSRITGMFKAA
;
A
#
# COMPACT_ATOMS: atom_id res chain seq x y z
N MET A 1 -14.03 -11.76 -21.57
CA MET A 1 -13.42 -12.61 -20.51
C MET A 1 -13.95 -12.15 -19.17
N THR A 2 -14.42 -13.03 -18.30
CA THR A 2 -14.91 -12.68 -16.95
C THR A 2 -13.74 -12.49 -15.99
N LEU A 3 -13.97 -11.87 -14.82
CA LEU A 3 -12.96 -11.75 -13.76
C LEU A 3 -12.48 -13.13 -13.28
N ASP A 4 -13.41 -14.05 -13.04
CA ASP A 4 -13.12 -15.42 -12.61
C ASP A 4 -12.15 -16.14 -13.57
N ASN A 5 -12.43 -16.08 -14.88
CA ASN A 5 -11.54 -16.67 -15.88
C ASN A 5 -10.13 -16.07 -15.83
N LEU A 6 -10.01 -14.77 -15.58
CA LEU A 6 -8.72 -14.07 -15.52
C LEU A 6 -7.92 -14.47 -14.28
N LEU A 7 -8.60 -14.60 -13.14
CA LEU A 7 -7.99 -15.06 -11.88
C LEU A 7 -7.51 -16.51 -11.97
N ASN A 8 -8.28 -17.39 -12.60
CA ASN A 8 -7.90 -18.80 -12.82
C ASN A 8 -6.82 -18.98 -13.90
N TYR A 9 -6.78 -18.09 -14.90
CA TYR A 9 -5.76 -18.12 -15.95
C TYR A 9 -4.37 -17.72 -15.44
N ARG A 10 -4.31 -16.77 -14.50
CA ARG A 10 -3.05 -16.25 -13.95
C ARG A 10 -2.32 -17.35 -13.18
N ARG A 11 -1.03 -17.52 -13.48
CA ARG A 11 -0.12 -18.44 -12.76
C ARG A 11 1.26 -17.82 -12.54
N ALA A 12 2.04 -18.39 -11.63
CA ALA A 12 3.42 -17.98 -11.43
C ALA A 12 4.30 -18.45 -12.62
N VAL A 13 4.70 -17.52 -13.47
CA VAL A 13 5.63 -17.75 -14.58
C VAL A 13 7.05 -17.46 -14.10
N ARG A 14 8.00 -18.35 -14.41
CA ARG A 14 9.39 -18.27 -13.93
C ARG A 14 10.43 -18.12 -15.03
N ARG A 15 10.00 -18.10 -16.29
CA ARG A 15 10.87 -17.92 -17.45
C ARG A 15 10.13 -17.10 -18.49
N TYR A 16 10.69 -15.97 -18.86
CA TYR A 16 10.07 -15.05 -19.81
C TYR A 16 10.75 -15.13 -21.17
N SER A 17 9.98 -14.82 -22.21
CA SER A 17 10.46 -14.83 -23.59
C SER A 17 11.42 -13.65 -23.82
N LYS A 18 12.45 -13.87 -24.65
CA LYS A 18 13.35 -12.79 -25.11
C LYS A 18 12.87 -12.12 -26.41
N THR A 19 11.97 -12.76 -27.15
CA THR A 19 11.53 -12.31 -28.49
C THR A 19 10.13 -11.71 -28.45
N ASN A 20 9.19 -12.36 -27.77
CA ASN A 20 7.87 -11.80 -27.51
C ASN A 20 7.97 -10.69 -26.45
N LEU A 21 8.11 -9.44 -26.90
CA LEU A 21 8.29 -8.30 -26.01
C LEU A 21 7.00 -7.93 -25.26
N ILE A 22 7.14 -7.53 -24.00
CA ILE A 22 6.04 -6.96 -23.22
C ILE A 22 5.81 -5.50 -23.65
N ASP A 23 4.56 -5.07 -23.58
CA ASP A 23 4.17 -3.69 -23.85
C ASP A 23 4.26 -2.87 -22.56
N THR A 24 5.26 -1.99 -22.49
CA THR A 24 5.55 -1.14 -21.32
C THR A 24 4.35 -0.27 -20.91
N GLU A 25 3.56 0.21 -21.87
CA GLU A 25 2.39 1.06 -21.56
C GLU A 25 1.28 0.26 -20.90
N LYS A 26 1.12 -1.03 -21.26
CA LYS A 26 0.22 -1.93 -20.53
C LYS A 26 0.68 -2.16 -19.10
N VAL A 27 1.99 -2.28 -18.86
CA VAL A 27 2.52 -2.45 -17.50
C VAL A 27 2.25 -1.20 -16.66
N LYS A 28 2.52 0.00 -17.19
CA LYS A 28 2.15 1.26 -16.52
C LYS A 28 0.66 1.33 -16.21
N LYS A 29 -0.19 0.96 -17.18
CA LYS A 29 -1.64 0.95 -16.96
C LYS A 29 -2.07 0.00 -15.86
N CYS A 30 -1.46 -1.18 -15.77
CA CYS A 30 -1.70 -2.13 -14.68
C CYS A 30 -1.31 -1.53 -13.31
N ILE A 31 -0.21 -0.78 -13.23
CA ILE A 31 0.23 -0.11 -11.99
C ILE A 31 -0.76 1.00 -11.60
N GLU A 32 -1.26 1.80 -12.55
CA GLU A 32 -2.32 2.79 -12.29
C GLU A 32 -3.58 2.12 -11.73
N LEU A 33 -4.04 1.03 -12.35
CA LEU A 33 -5.22 0.30 -11.90
C LEU A 33 -5.00 -0.33 -10.51
N ALA A 34 -3.78 -0.75 -10.19
CA ALA A 34 -3.44 -1.28 -8.87
C ALA A 34 -3.64 -0.25 -7.75
N GLN A 35 -3.61 1.07 -8.05
CA GLN A 35 -3.91 2.13 -7.08
C GLN A 35 -5.37 2.17 -6.62
N LEU A 36 -6.28 1.53 -7.37
CA LEU A 36 -7.68 1.41 -6.98
C LEU A 36 -7.89 0.40 -5.84
N ALA A 37 -6.87 -0.41 -5.51
CA ALA A 37 -6.95 -1.34 -4.39
C ALA A 37 -7.10 -0.58 -3.06
N PRO A 38 -8.01 -0.99 -2.16
CA PRO A 38 -8.18 -0.33 -0.87
C PRO A 38 -6.94 -0.55 0.00
N THR A 39 -6.57 0.47 0.77
CA THR A 39 -5.49 0.39 1.77
C THR A 39 -5.95 0.89 3.12
N SER A 40 -5.28 0.45 4.18
CA SER A 40 -5.63 0.85 5.54
C SER A 40 -5.57 2.38 5.70
N SER A 41 -6.64 2.96 6.26
CA SER A 41 -6.86 4.41 6.39
C SER A 41 -6.69 5.20 5.08
N ASN A 42 -6.77 4.53 3.92
CA ASN A 42 -6.47 5.08 2.60
C ASN A 42 -5.12 5.84 2.50
N LEU A 43 -4.12 5.43 3.30
CA LEU A 43 -2.81 6.10 3.30
C LEU A 43 -1.94 5.69 2.11
N GLN A 44 -2.31 4.61 1.42
CA GLN A 44 -1.67 4.10 0.21
C GLN A 44 -0.16 3.86 0.36
N LEU A 45 0.36 3.54 1.56
CA LEU A 45 1.79 3.56 1.97
C LEU A 45 2.71 2.56 1.25
N TRP A 46 2.69 2.58 -0.07
CA TRP A 46 3.49 1.82 -0.99
C TRP A 46 3.86 2.70 -2.18
N GLU A 47 4.90 2.28 -2.88
CA GLU A 47 5.31 2.79 -4.18
C GLU A 47 5.67 1.60 -5.07
N ALA A 48 5.44 1.73 -6.38
CA ALA A 48 5.86 0.76 -7.38
C ALA A 48 6.93 1.40 -8.26
N TYR A 49 8.11 0.79 -8.27
CA TYR A 49 9.19 1.16 -9.18
C TYR A 49 9.16 0.22 -10.38
N HIS A 50 8.86 0.77 -11.55
CA HIS A 50 8.86 0.04 -12.81
C HIS A 50 10.25 0.14 -13.44
N ILE A 51 11.00 -0.97 -13.38
CA ILE A 51 12.38 -1.05 -13.84
C ILE A 51 12.40 -1.67 -15.24
N THR A 52 12.97 -0.93 -16.18
CA THR A 52 13.15 -1.34 -17.58
C THR A 52 14.60 -1.25 -18.05
N ASP A 53 15.50 -0.63 -17.28
CA ASP A 53 16.92 -0.53 -17.61
C ASP A 53 17.59 -1.92 -17.50
N PRO A 54 18.17 -2.46 -18.59
CA PRO A 54 18.84 -3.76 -18.58
C PRO A 54 19.98 -3.90 -17.56
N LYS A 55 20.69 -2.82 -17.25
CA LYS A 55 21.79 -2.84 -16.28
C LYS A 55 21.24 -3.07 -14.86
N VAL A 56 20.20 -2.32 -14.50
CA VAL A 56 19.53 -2.44 -13.19
C VAL A 56 18.83 -3.80 -13.07
N LEU A 57 18.20 -4.29 -14.14
CA LEU A 57 17.59 -5.63 -14.17
C LEU A 57 18.61 -6.73 -13.91
N LYS A 58 19.83 -6.61 -14.46
CA LYS A 58 20.92 -7.58 -14.20
C LYS A 58 21.35 -7.58 -12.73
N GLU A 59 21.49 -6.40 -12.12
CA GLU A 59 21.82 -6.27 -10.70
C GLU A 59 20.72 -6.85 -9.81
N ILE A 60 19.44 -6.58 -10.12
CA ILE A 60 18.29 -7.19 -9.45
C ILE A 60 18.31 -8.71 -9.59
N GLY A 61 18.57 -9.22 -10.79
CA GLY A 61 18.70 -10.65 -11.06
C GLY A 61 19.69 -11.33 -10.10
N HIS A 62 20.88 -10.74 -9.96
CA HIS A 62 21.90 -11.24 -9.04
C HIS A 62 21.48 -11.13 -7.57
N ALA A 63 20.91 -9.99 -7.16
CA ALA A 63 20.38 -9.81 -5.80
C ALA A 63 19.25 -10.80 -5.47
N CYS A 64 18.53 -11.28 -6.48
CA CYS A 64 17.53 -12.33 -6.38
C CYS A 64 18.13 -13.75 -6.48
N LEU A 65 19.43 -13.94 -6.20
CA LEU A 65 20.13 -15.23 -6.27
C LEU A 65 20.08 -15.87 -7.66
N ASP A 66 20.14 -15.03 -8.70
CA ASP A 66 20.12 -15.42 -10.11
C ASP A 66 18.90 -16.28 -10.51
N GLN A 67 17.78 -16.13 -9.76
CA GLN A 67 16.54 -16.82 -10.06
C GLN A 67 16.05 -16.50 -11.47
N GLY A 68 15.64 -17.54 -12.21
CA GLY A 68 15.19 -17.43 -13.60
C GLY A 68 14.09 -16.40 -13.82
N SER A 69 13.18 -16.20 -12.85
CA SER A 69 12.13 -15.18 -12.93
C SER A 69 12.69 -13.75 -12.94
N ALA A 70 13.75 -13.47 -12.19
CA ALA A 70 14.38 -12.15 -12.16
C ALA A 70 15.35 -11.95 -13.33
N THR A 71 16.12 -12.99 -13.68
CA THR A 71 17.15 -12.90 -14.72
C THR A 71 16.61 -12.95 -16.15
N THR A 72 15.40 -13.46 -16.36
CA THR A 72 14.77 -13.51 -17.69
C THR A 72 13.67 -12.49 -17.91
N ALA A 73 13.22 -11.80 -16.86
CA ALA A 73 12.20 -10.75 -16.98
C ALA A 73 12.68 -9.61 -17.87
N GLN A 74 11.80 -9.10 -18.74
CA GLN A 74 12.07 -7.94 -19.57
C GLN A 74 11.89 -6.63 -18.79
N GLU A 75 10.98 -6.63 -17.83
CA GLU A 75 10.67 -5.50 -16.95
C GLU A 75 10.34 -6.06 -15.56
N ILE A 76 10.66 -5.32 -14.50
CA ILE A 76 10.35 -5.72 -13.11
C ILE A 76 9.63 -4.57 -12.42
N VAL A 77 8.55 -4.88 -11.70
CA VAL A 77 7.87 -3.93 -10.81
C VAL A 77 8.24 -4.27 -9.37
N ILE A 78 8.95 -3.37 -8.70
CA ILE A 78 9.34 -3.51 -7.29
C ILE A 78 8.38 -2.69 -6.43
N PHE A 79 7.68 -3.37 -5.53
CA PHE A 79 6.85 -2.72 -4.52
C PHE A 79 7.67 -2.46 -3.25
N VAL A 80 7.68 -1.22 -2.78
CA VAL A 80 8.26 -0.85 -1.48
C VAL A 80 7.20 -0.31 -0.56
N THR A 81 7.39 -0.48 0.75
CA THR A 81 6.53 0.15 1.75
C THR A 81 7.05 1.54 2.11
N ARG A 82 6.17 2.54 2.17
CA ARG A 82 6.49 3.93 2.52
C ARG A 82 5.91 4.33 3.86
N GLN A 83 6.22 3.54 4.89
CA GLN A 83 5.77 3.81 6.26
C GLN A 83 6.24 5.17 6.75
N ASP A 84 7.39 5.66 6.28
CA ASP A 84 7.91 7.01 6.55
C ASP A 84 6.93 8.14 6.16
N LEU A 85 6.07 7.90 5.16
CA LEU A 85 5.14 8.91 4.64
C LEU A 85 3.80 8.98 5.40
N TYR A 86 3.57 8.14 6.42
CA TYR A 86 2.24 8.03 7.06
C TYR A 86 1.70 9.38 7.55
N LYS A 87 2.55 10.23 8.14
CA LYS A 87 2.13 11.55 8.67
C LYS A 87 1.64 12.47 7.56
N LYS A 88 2.42 12.56 6.48
CA LYS A 88 2.11 13.41 5.32
C LYS A 88 0.80 12.98 4.68
N ARG A 89 0.63 11.67 4.47
CA ARG A 89 -0.56 11.12 3.81
C ARG A 89 -1.79 11.16 4.72
N ALA A 90 -1.64 10.93 6.02
CA ALA A 90 -2.75 11.07 6.97
C ALA A 90 -3.28 12.50 7.01
N LYS A 91 -2.40 13.51 6.99
CA LYS A 91 -2.79 14.92 6.89
C LYS A 91 -3.57 15.21 5.61
N GLN A 92 -3.07 14.75 4.47
CA GLN A 92 -3.76 14.95 3.17
C GLN A 92 -5.14 14.28 3.17
N VAL A 93 -5.24 13.04 3.65
CA VAL A 93 -6.53 12.33 3.73
C VAL A 93 -7.49 13.03 4.68
N PHE A 94 -7.01 13.52 5.83
CA PHE A 94 -7.79 14.33 6.77
C PHE A 94 -8.36 15.58 6.09
N GLU A 95 -7.52 16.35 5.40
CA GLU A 95 -7.93 17.58 4.69
C GLU A 95 -9.00 17.28 3.63
N ASN A 96 -8.80 16.22 2.84
CA ASN A 96 -9.77 15.77 1.84
C ASN A 96 -11.11 15.39 2.46
N ASN A 97 -11.10 14.65 3.57
CA ASN A 97 -12.33 14.27 4.29
C ASN A 97 -13.05 15.50 4.85
N VAL A 98 -12.32 16.45 5.43
CA VAL A 98 -12.92 17.70 5.95
C VAL A 98 -13.53 18.52 4.82
N ALA A 99 -12.86 18.63 3.68
CA ALA A 99 -13.38 19.33 2.51
C ALA A 99 -14.67 18.67 1.97
N ASP A 100 -14.69 17.34 1.86
CA ASP A 100 -15.87 16.57 1.46
C ASP A 100 -17.03 16.74 2.43
N ILE A 101 -16.79 16.62 3.74
CA ILE A 101 -17.82 16.80 4.77
C ILE A 101 -18.45 18.20 4.69
N LYS A 102 -17.63 19.25 4.54
CA LYS A 102 -18.13 20.63 4.44
C LYS A 102 -19.01 20.84 3.21
N LYS A 103 -18.72 20.15 2.11
CA LYS A 103 -19.47 20.26 0.86
C LYS A 103 -20.77 19.46 0.89
N ASN A 104 -20.74 18.26 1.46
CA ASN A 104 -21.79 17.24 1.23
C ASN A 104 -22.62 16.89 2.49
N ALA A 105 -22.18 17.23 3.70
CA ALA A 105 -22.90 16.85 4.92
C ALA A 105 -23.98 17.87 5.32
N PRO A 106 -25.07 17.43 5.99
CA PRO A 106 -26.03 18.34 6.62
C PRO A 106 -25.35 19.26 7.62
N LYS A 107 -25.71 20.56 7.63
CA LYS A 107 -25.06 21.61 8.44
C LYS A 107 -24.88 21.22 9.91
N GLU A 108 -25.92 20.67 10.53
CA GLU A 108 -25.93 20.23 11.94
C GLU A 108 -24.91 19.11 12.23
N LYS A 109 -24.56 18.29 11.23
CA LYS A 109 -23.67 17.13 11.40
C LYS A 109 -22.22 17.42 11.06
N ILE A 110 -21.92 18.56 10.42
CA ILE A 110 -20.57 18.90 9.95
C ILE A 110 -19.55 18.81 11.09
N GLU A 111 -19.79 19.50 12.20
CA GLU A 111 -18.86 19.52 13.34
C GLU A 111 -18.63 18.14 13.93
N SER A 112 -19.72 17.39 14.16
CA SER A 112 -19.64 16.03 14.71
C SER A 112 -18.84 15.07 13.82
N ARG A 113 -18.97 15.19 12.48
CA ARG A 113 -18.24 14.37 11.51
C ARG A 113 -16.78 14.77 11.44
N ILE A 114 -16.48 16.06 11.38
CA ILE A 114 -15.09 16.56 11.42
C ILE A 114 -14.38 16.08 12.69
N LYS A 115 -15.04 16.14 13.85
CA LYS A 115 -14.47 15.65 15.12
C LYS A 115 -14.12 14.17 15.07
N LYS A 116 -14.94 13.32 14.45
CA LYS A 116 -14.63 11.88 14.29
C LYS A 116 -13.44 11.66 13.36
N VAL A 117 -13.37 12.39 12.25
CA VAL A 117 -12.26 12.33 11.30
C VAL A 117 -10.96 12.81 11.95
N ASP A 118 -11.01 13.88 12.75
CA ASP A 118 -9.89 14.38 13.55
C ASP A 118 -9.38 13.34 14.56
N GLN A 119 -10.28 12.76 15.36
CA GLN A 119 -9.92 11.70 16.30
C GLN A 119 -9.22 10.52 15.61
N TYR A 120 -9.67 10.17 14.40
CA TYR A 120 -9.08 9.07 13.65
C TYR A 120 -7.71 9.43 13.08
N TYR A 121 -7.62 10.48 12.25
CA TYR A 121 -6.39 10.78 11.50
C TYR A 121 -5.33 11.53 12.29
N ASN A 122 -5.71 12.34 13.29
CA ASN A 122 -4.77 13.13 14.09
C ASN A 122 -4.41 12.47 15.43
N LYS A 123 -5.19 11.48 15.91
CA LYS A 123 -4.89 10.76 17.16
C LYS A 123 -4.59 9.29 16.93
N LEU A 124 -5.55 8.54 16.37
CA LEU A 124 -5.42 7.09 16.25
C LEU A 124 -4.36 6.68 15.22
N VAL A 125 -4.37 7.26 14.03
CA VAL A 125 -3.39 6.94 12.97
C VAL A 125 -1.96 7.19 13.45
N PRO A 126 -1.59 8.34 14.06
CA PRO A 126 -0.27 8.52 14.65
C PRO A 126 0.09 7.49 15.72
N PHE A 127 -0.87 7.12 16.57
CA PHE A 127 -0.66 6.07 17.57
C PHE A 127 -0.38 4.70 16.92
N LEU A 128 -1.08 4.34 15.84
CA LEU A 128 -0.94 3.05 15.14
C LEU A 128 0.27 2.99 14.19
N TYR A 129 0.65 4.09 13.56
CA TYR A 129 1.69 4.09 12.52
C TYR A 129 3.03 4.63 13.01
N SER A 130 3.09 5.32 14.17
CA SER A 130 4.38 5.71 14.74
C SER A 130 5.22 4.50 15.11
N LYS A 131 6.50 4.56 14.73
CA LYS A 131 7.53 3.61 15.14
C LYS A 131 8.59 4.34 15.97
N PHE A 132 9.15 3.66 16.96
CA PHE A 132 10.33 4.09 17.70
C PHE A 132 11.14 2.85 18.03
N PHE A 133 12.03 2.45 17.11
CA PHE A 133 12.93 1.29 17.23
C PHE A 133 12.27 0.02 17.81
N GLY A 134 11.02 -0.27 17.43
CA GLY A 134 10.27 -1.43 17.93
C GLY A 134 9.68 -1.28 19.34
N ILE A 135 10.18 -0.39 20.20
CA ILE A 135 9.70 -0.19 21.60
C ILE A 135 8.20 0.14 21.64
N ARG A 136 7.75 1.10 20.82
CA ARG A 136 6.32 1.42 20.67
C ARG A 136 5.49 0.25 20.15
N GLY A 137 6.09 -0.64 19.36
CA GLY A 137 5.46 -1.90 18.95
C GLY A 137 5.27 -2.84 20.13
N SER A 138 6.33 -3.11 20.89
CA SER A 138 6.29 -3.99 22.07
C SER A 138 5.28 -3.50 23.11
N LEU A 139 5.26 -2.19 23.41
CA LEU A 139 4.29 -1.60 24.35
C LEU A 139 2.83 -1.82 23.90
N ARG A 140 2.55 -1.69 22.60
CA ARG A 140 1.20 -1.96 22.06
C ARG A 140 0.82 -3.43 22.17
N VAL A 141 1.77 -4.34 21.95
CA VAL A 141 1.52 -5.78 22.13
C VAL A 141 1.20 -6.10 23.58
N VAL A 142 1.97 -5.57 24.53
CA VAL A 142 1.70 -5.74 25.97
C VAL A 142 0.33 -5.18 26.34
N PHE A 143 0.03 -3.95 25.94
CA PHE A 143 -1.27 -3.33 26.19
C PHE A 143 -2.44 -4.13 25.58
N SER A 144 -2.29 -4.63 24.35
CA SER A 144 -3.29 -5.47 23.69
C SER A 144 -3.52 -6.78 24.45
N ARG A 145 -2.45 -7.43 24.93
CA ARG A 145 -2.55 -8.65 25.74
C ARG A 145 -3.24 -8.40 27.08
N ILE A 146 -2.88 -7.34 27.79
CA ILE A 146 -3.51 -6.95 29.06
C ILE A 146 -4.99 -6.68 28.84
N THR A 147 -5.34 -5.82 27.89
CA THR A 147 -6.75 -5.50 27.60
C THR A 147 -7.54 -6.70 27.08
N GLY A 148 -6.90 -7.60 26.33
CA GLY A 148 -7.47 -8.87 25.89
C GLY A 148 -7.79 -9.82 27.04
N MET A 149 -6.95 -9.87 28.08
CA MET A 149 -7.21 -10.68 29.29
C MET A 149 -8.43 -10.18 30.09
N PHE A 150 -8.75 -8.89 30.01
CA PHE A 150 -9.92 -8.29 30.67
C PHE A 150 -11.14 -8.13 29.74
N LYS A 151 -11.02 -8.49 28.46
CA LYS A 151 -12.12 -8.50 27.49
C LYS A 151 -12.58 -9.91 27.09
N ALA A 152 -11.95 -10.95 27.63
CA ALA A 152 -12.49 -12.31 27.63
C ALA A 152 -13.37 -12.49 28.89
N ALA A 153 -14.55 -11.86 28.87
CA ALA A 153 -15.73 -12.16 29.67
C ALA A 153 -16.95 -11.54 28.96
#